data_AF-A0A8B6DWH8-F1
#
_entry.id   AF-A0A8B6DWH8-F1
#
_cell.length_a   1.000
_cell.length_b   1.000
_cell.length_c   1.000
_cell.angle_alpha   90.00
_cell.angle_beta   90.00
_cell.angle_gamma   90.00
#
_symmetry.space_group_name_H-M   'P 1'
#
loop_
_entity.id
_entity.type
_entity.pdbx_description
1 polymer ?
#
loop_
_entity_poly.entity_id
_entity_poly.type
_entity_poly.pdbx_seq_one_letter_code
_entity_poly.pdbx_strand_id
1 'polypeptide(L)'
;MYNILKSHKPEELNLERFWELESLGVDSNTTDVETVDYMETNQKSAIEFRENKYIAKLPWKPDHEPLPTNFFVTKRRTENVIRKLSQDPEMLKVYGQIIKDQERRGFIEKVKDPDISKGIVHYIPHHPVKKK
;
A
#
# COMPACT_ATOMS: atom_id res chain seq x y z
N MET A 1 3.08 -7.15 61.47
CA MET A 1 4.35 -6.84 60.77
C MET A 1 4.21 -7.31 59.33
N TYR A 2 3.78 -6.45 58.42
CA TYR A 2 3.93 -6.65 56.96
C TYR A 2 4.06 -5.28 56.30
N ASN A 3 5.27 -4.98 55.85
CA ASN A 3 5.62 -3.83 55.03
C ASN A 3 5.20 -4.11 53.58
N ILE A 4 4.19 -3.41 53.07
CA ILE A 4 3.92 -3.37 51.63
C ILE A 4 3.64 -1.93 51.24
N LEU A 5 4.71 -1.16 51.03
CA LEU A 5 4.72 0.00 50.15
C LEU A 5 6.12 0.09 49.52
N LYS A 6 6.41 -0.79 48.55
CA LYS A 6 7.44 -0.45 47.56
C LYS A 6 6.82 0.63 46.68
N SER A 7 7.32 1.85 46.83
CA SER A 7 6.99 2.99 45.98
C SER A 7 7.09 2.56 44.51
N HIS A 8 5.97 2.59 43.80
CA HIS A 8 5.99 2.57 42.34
C HIS A 8 6.56 3.91 41.92
N LYS A 9 7.87 3.95 41.61
CA LYS A 9 8.41 5.12 40.90
C LYS A 9 7.68 5.14 39.56
N PRO A 10 7.03 6.24 39.17
CA PRO A 10 6.63 6.37 37.78
C PRO A 10 7.92 6.25 36.98
N GLU A 11 8.05 5.19 36.19
CA GLU A 11 9.02 5.20 35.11
C GLU A 11 8.60 6.39 34.27
N GLU A 12 9.39 7.48 34.34
CA GLU A 12 9.22 8.60 33.44
C GLU A 12 9.22 7.99 32.04
N LEU A 13 8.05 8.04 31.41
CA LEU A 13 7.85 7.50 30.08
C LEU A 13 8.69 8.38 29.18
N ASN A 14 9.94 7.95 28.98
CA ASN A 14 10.89 8.65 28.14
C ASN A 14 10.34 8.54 26.72
N LEU A 15 9.58 9.57 26.33
CA LEU A 15 8.92 9.65 25.03
C LEU A 15 9.96 9.44 23.93
N GLU A 16 11.14 10.02 24.07
CA GLU A 16 12.25 9.89 23.13
C GLU A 16 12.60 8.41 22.93
N ARG A 17 12.83 7.66 24.01
CA ARG A 17 13.12 6.22 23.94
C ARG A 17 11.94 5.37 23.46
N PHE A 18 10.71 5.78 23.76
CA PHE A 18 9.49 5.13 23.27
C PHE A 18 9.36 5.29 21.74
N TRP A 19 9.58 6.50 21.22
CA TRP A 19 9.58 6.81 19.79
C TRP A 19 10.78 6.16 19.07
N GLU A 20 11.94 6.08 19.71
CA GLU A 20 13.09 5.32 19.20
C GLU A 20 12.77 3.82 19.04
N LEU A 21 12.01 3.23 19.97
CA LEU A 21 11.59 1.82 19.87
C LEU A 21 10.52 1.58 18.81
N GLU A 22 9.69 2.55 18.45
CA GLU A 22 8.80 2.43 17.27
C GLU A 22 9.58 2.56 15.95
N SER A 23 10.77 3.17 15.97
CA SER A 23 11.65 3.31 14.81
C SER A 23 12.52 2.07 14.51
N LEU A 24 12.28 0.92 15.16
CA LEU A 24 13.05 -0.33 14.99
C LEU A 24 13.27 -0.70 13.51
N GLY A 25 14.39 -0.24 12.96
CA GLY A 25 14.83 -0.48 11.58
C GLY A 25 15.21 0.76 10.76
N VAL A 26 14.90 1.97 11.21
CA VAL A 26 15.24 3.22 10.52
C VAL A 26 16.03 4.12 11.47
N ASP A 27 17.36 3.97 11.46
CA ASP A 27 18.25 4.88 12.17
C ASP A 27 18.43 6.13 11.30
N SER A 28 18.01 7.30 11.79
CA SER A 28 18.07 8.56 11.06
C SER A 28 19.50 8.94 10.65
N ASN A 29 20.51 8.40 11.34
CA ASN A 29 21.93 8.60 11.04
C ASN A 29 22.47 7.65 9.95
N THR A 30 21.66 6.69 9.48
CA THR A 30 22.06 5.70 8.46
C THR A 30 21.47 5.96 7.08
N THR A 31 20.75 7.07 6.92
CA THR A 31 20.18 7.41 5.61
C THR A 31 21.32 7.79 4.67
N ASP A 32 21.59 6.92 3.70
CA ASP A 32 22.58 7.16 2.65
C ASP A 32 22.27 8.49 1.94
N VAL A 33 23.30 9.29 1.68
CA VAL A 33 23.19 10.60 1.02
C VAL A 33 22.50 10.43 -0.34
N GLU A 34 22.78 9.33 -1.05
CA GLU A 34 22.11 8.99 -2.31
C GLU A 34 20.61 8.74 -2.15
N THR A 35 20.17 8.18 -1.02
CA THR A 35 18.75 7.94 -0.73
C THR A 35 18.03 9.24 -0.44
N VAL A 36 18.65 10.15 0.31
CA VAL A 36 18.09 11.49 0.60
C VAL A 36 17.97 12.31 -0.68
N ASP A 37 19.03 12.33 -1.49
CA ASP A 37 19.07 13.10 -2.74
C ASP A 37 18.06 12.57 -3.77
N TYR A 38 17.91 11.25 -3.88
CA TYR A 38 16.88 10.62 -4.70
C TYR A 38 15.46 10.97 -4.21
N MET A 39 15.21 10.90 -2.89
CA MET A 39 13.91 11.24 -2.33
C MET A 39 13.55 12.71 -2.55
N GLU A 40 14.50 13.63 -2.33
CA GLU A 40 14.29 15.06 -2.60
C GLU A 40 14.03 15.34 -4.08
N THR A 41 14.83 14.73 -4.97
CA THR A 41 14.71 14.91 -6.42
C THR A 41 13.38 14.34 -6.92
N ASN A 42 12.99 13.16 -6.45
CA ASN A 42 11.71 12.56 -6.77
C ASN A 42 10.56 13.41 -6.21
N GLN A 43 10.64 13.92 -4.98
CA GLN A 43 9.58 14.79 -4.43
C GLN A 43 9.39 16.07 -5.24
N LYS A 44 10.48 16.69 -5.70
CA LYS A 44 10.45 17.91 -6.52
C LYS A 44 9.95 17.69 -7.95
N SER A 45 10.18 16.51 -8.54
CA SER A 45 9.90 16.22 -9.96
C SER A 45 8.71 15.28 -10.21
N ALA A 46 8.33 14.48 -9.22
CA ALA A 46 7.27 13.47 -9.33
C ALA A 46 5.89 13.99 -8.93
N ILE A 47 5.81 15.09 -8.18
CA ILE A 47 4.57 15.67 -7.68
C ILE A 47 4.18 16.88 -8.53
N GLU A 48 3.02 16.81 -9.17
CA GLU A 48 2.47 17.88 -10.00
C GLU A 48 1.08 18.26 -9.48
N PHE A 49 0.79 19.55 -9.36
CA PHE A 49 -0.56 20.02 -9.05
C PHE A 49 -1.32 20.30 -10.36
N ARG A 50 -2.34 19.50 -10.64
CA ARG A 50 -3.20 19.63 -11.84
C ARG A 50 -4.66 19.40 -11.47
N GLU A 51 -5.57 20.13 -12.09
CA GLU A 51 -7.02 19.97 -11.91
C GLU A 51 -7.46 19.98 -10.43
N ASN A 52 -6.91 20.91 -9.62
CA ASN A 52 -7.15 21.01 -8.18
C ASN A 52 -6.74 19.77 -7.35
N LYS A 53 -5.82 18.94 -7.85
CA LYS A 53 -5.32 17.75 -7.17
C LYS A 53 -3.81 17.65 -7.29
N TYR A 54 -3.18 17.04 -6.30
CA TYR A 54 -1.79 16.58 -6.41
C TYR A 54 -1.75 15.23 -7.10
N ILE A 55 -0.90 15.11 -8.12
CA ILE A 55 -0.62 13.87 -8.85
C ILE A 55 0.83 13.53 -8.57
N ALA A 56 1.08 12.35 -8.01
CA ALA A 56 2.42 11.86 -7.73
C ALA A 56 2.75 10.65 -8.62
N LYS A 57 3.93 10.63 -9.23
CA LYS A 57 4.46 9.44 -9.90
C LYS A 57 4.95 8.43 -8.86
N LEU A 58 4.90 7.15 -9.18
CA LEU A 58 5.50 6.10 -8.35
C LEU A 58 7.04 6.27 -8.35
N PRO A 59 7.70 6.16 -7.18
CA PRO A 59 9.15 6.36 -7.06
C PRO A 59 9.92 5.12 -7.52
N TRP A 60 10.06 4.93 -8.84
CA TRP A 60 10.84 3.83 -9.41
C TRP A 60 12.34 4.07 -9.32
N LYS A 61 13.10 3.07 -8.83
CA LYS A 61 14.57 3.12 -8.87
C LYS A 61 15.05 3.25 -10.33
N PRO A 62 16.00 4.13 -10.67
CA PRO A 62 16.47 4.31 -12.04
C PRO A 62 16.97 3.01 -12.69
N ASP A 63 17.72 2.20 -11.95
CA ASP A 63 18.32 0.95 -12.43
C ASP A 63 17.53 -0.29 -12.01
N HIS A 64 16.20 -0.21 -11.96
CA HIS A 64 15.40 -1.39 -11.63
C HIS A 64 15.40 -2.41 -12.78
N GLU A 65 15.56 -3.69 -12.43
CA GLU A 65 15.38 -4.78 -13.39
C GLU A 65 13.96 -4.77 -14.00
N PRO A 66 13.77 -5.27 -15.23
CA PRO A 66 12.43 -5.41 -15.81
C PRO A 66 11.51 -6.23 -14.88
N LEU A 67 10.36 -5.66 -14.53
CA LEU A 67 9.40 -6.34 -13.67
C LEU A 67 8.70 -7.46 -14.46
N PRO A 68 8.82 -8.74 -14.06
CA PRO A 68 8.15 -9.81 -14.77
C PRO A 68 6.62 -9.72 -14.60
N THR A 69 5.91 -10.16 -15.64
CA THR A 69 4.45 -10.22 -15.57
C THR A 69 3.98 -11.29 -14.59
N ASN A 70 3.02 -10.95 -13.74
CA ASN A 70 2.34 -11.89 -12.85
C ASN A 70 0.91 -12.24 -13.33
N PHE A 71 0.58 -11.92 -14.58
CA PHE A 71 -0.78 -12.00 -15.13
C PHE A 71 -1.45 -13.35 -14.87
N PHE A 72 -0.79 -14.47 -15.24
CA PHE A 72 -1.38 -15.80 -15.10
C PHE A 72 -1.68 -16.17 -13.64
N VAL A 73 -0.79 -15.81 -12.71
CA VAL A 73 -0.97 -16.06 -11.28
C VAL A 73 -2.15 -15.24 -10.75
N THR A 74 -2.20 -13.96 -11.09
CA THR A 74 -3.28 -13.07 -10.65
C THR A 74 -4.62 -13.46 -11.26
N LYS A 75 -4.67 -13.84 -12.54
CA LYS A 75 -5.87 -14.38 -13.20
C LYS A 75 -6.43 -15.60 -12.47
N ARG A 76 -5.58 -16.59 -12.16
CA ARG A 76 -6.00 -17.79 -11.40
C ARG A 76 -6.50 -17.44 -10.00
N ARG A 77 -5.88 -16.46 -9.33
CA ARG A 77 -6.36 -15.98 -8.01
C ARG A 77 -7.74 -15.33 -8.13
N THR A 78 -7.95 -14.48 -9.14
CA THR A 78 -9.23 -13.83 -9.40
C THR A 78 -10.34 -14.84 -9.70
N GLU A 79 -10.08 -15.82 -10.56
CA GLU A 79 -11.03 -16.91 -10.87
C GLU A 79 -11.45 -17.67 -9.61
N ASN A 80 -10.47 -17.99 -8.73
CA ASN A 80 -10.75 -18.66 -7.46
C ASN A 80 -11.58 -17.78 -6.50
N VAL A 81 -11.33 -16.48 -6.45
CA VAL A 81 -12.13 -15.54 -5.64
C VAL A 81 -13.56 -15.51 -6.14
N ILE A 82 -13.77 -15.39 -7.45
CA ILE A 82 -15.11 -15.40 -8.05
C ILE A 82 -15.83 -16.71 -7.76
N ARG A 83 -15.15 -17.86 -7.92
CA ARG A 83 -15.71 -19.17 -7.60
C ARG A 83 -16.15 -19.27 -6.15
N LYS A 84 -15.35 -18.80 -5.19
CA LYS A 84 -15.73 -18.78 -3.77
C LYS A 84 -16.92 -17.85 -3.51
N LEU A 85 -16.89 -16.63 -4.07
CA LEU A 85 -17.99 -15.67 -3.93
C LEU A 85 -19.29 -16.18 -4.55
N SER A 86 -19.23 -16.99 -5.61
CA SER A 86 -20.44 -17.55 -6.23
C SER A 86 -21.24 -18.49 -5.31
N GLN A 87 -20.61 -18.99 -4.24
CA GLN A 87 -21.28 -19.79 -3.20
C GLN A 87 -22.09 -18.92 -2.23
N ASP A 88 -21.87 -17.60 -2.21
CA ASP A 88 -22.59 -16.61 -1.41
C ASP A 88 -23.10 -15.48 -2.34
N PRO A 89 -24.34 -15.63 -2.88
CA PRO A 89 -24.89 -14.67 -3.85
C PRO A 89 -24.99 -13.24 -3.32
N GLU A 90 -25.20 -13.06 -2.02
CA GLU A 90 -25.28 -11.74 -1.40
C GLU A 90 -23.90 -11.07 -1.41
N MET A 91 -22.86 -11.78 -0.98
CA MET A 91 -21.48 -11.28 -1.02
C MET A 91 -21.01 -11.00 -2.44
N LEU A 92 -21.32 -11.86 -3.41
CA LEU A 92 -20.98 -11.62 -4.82
C LEU A 92 -21.64 -10.34 -5.36
N LYS A 93 -22.91 -10.11 -5.00
CA LYS A 93 -23.64 -8.90 -5.38
C LYS A 93 -22.98 -7.64 -4.80
N VAL A 94 -22.70 -7.63 -3.50
CA VAL A 94 -22.03 -6.50 -2.83
C VAL A 94 -20.65 -6.25 -3.42
N TYR A 95 -19.87 -7.31 -3.63
CA TYR A 95 -18.55 -7.23 -4.25
C TYR A 95 -18.59 -6.54 -5.64
N GLY A 96 -19.50 -7.00 -6.51
CA GLY A 96 -19.68 -6.41 -7.83
C GLY A 96 -20.18 -4.97 -7.79
N GLN A 97 -21.01 -4.61 -6.80
CA GLN A 97 -21.47 -3.23 -6.61
C GLN A 97 -20.33 -2.29 -6.21
N ILE A 98 -19.42 -2.72 -5.35
CA ILE A 98 -18.25 -1.92 -4.93
C ILE A 98 -17.35 -1.64 -6.13
N ILE A 99 -17.04 -2.64 -6.94
CA ILE A 99 -16.21 -2.46 -8.15
C ILE A 99 -16.87 -1.45 -9.12
N LYS A 100 -18.18 -1.58 -9.35
CA LYS A 100 -18.93 -0.64 -10.20
C LYS A 100 -18.96 0.78 -9.64
N ASP A 101 -19.07 0.94 -8.32
CA ASP A 101 -18.99 2.24 -7.67
C ASP A 101 -17.61 2.89 -7.86
N GLN A 102 -16.54 2.12 -7.64
CA GLN A 102 -15.17 2.60 -7.87
C GLN A 102 -14.95 3.03 -9.32
N GLU A 103 -15.44 2.26 -10.29
CA GLU A 103 -15.40 2.61 -11.71
C GLU A 103 -16.17 3.91 -11.97
N ARG A 104 -17.40 4.02 -11.49
CA ARG A 104 -18.24 5.22 -11.65
C ARG A 104 -17.61 6.47 -11.05
N ARG A 105 -16.91 6.33 -9.92
CA ARG A 105 -16.22 7.44 -9.24
C ARG A 105 -14.88 7.81 -9.89
N GLY A 106 -14.44 7.07 -10.90
CA GLY A 106 -13.18 7.29 -11.59
C GLY A 106 -11.95 6.88 -10.78
N PHE A 107 -12.11 5.96 -9.81
CA PHE A 107 -10.98 5.42 -9.05
C PHE A 107 -10.28 4.27 -9.78
N ILE A 108 -11.04 3.56 -10.63
CA ILE A 108 -10.54 2.51 -11.49
C ILE A 108 -11.13 2.69 -12.89
N GLU A 109 -10.47 2.13 -13.88
CA GLU A 109 -10.92 2.13 -15.27
C GLU A 109 -10.74 0.75 -15.91
N LYS A 110 -11.53 0.47 -16.96
CA LYS A 110 -11.32 -0.74 -17.77
C LYS A 110 -10.07 -0.57 -18.63
N VAL A 111 -9.15 -1.53 -18.54
CA VAL A 111 -8.00 -1.62 -19.42
C VAL A 111 -8.48 -2.01 -20.82
N LYS A 112 -8.22 -1.16 -21.83
CA LYS A 112 -8.68 -1.37 -23.21
C LYS A 112 -7.93 -2.50 -23.92
N ASP A 113 -6.63 -2.62 -23.67
CA ASP A 113 -5.78 -3.68 -24.18
C ASP A 113 -4.58 -3.90 -23.23
N PRO A 114 -4.42 -5.09 -22.64
CA PRO A 114 -3.29 -5.41 -21.76
C PRO A 114 -1.94 -5.29 -22.46
N ASP A 115 -1.86 -5.63 -23.75
CA ASP A 115 -0.61 -5.64 -24.53
C ASP A 115 -0.22 -4.23 -25.02
N ILE A 116 -1.17 -3.28 -25.02
CA ILE A 116 -0.93 -1.87 -25.40
C ILE A 116 -0.38 -1.02 -24.24
N SER A 117 -0.41 -1.53 -23.00
CA SER A 117 0.14 -0.77 -21.86
C SER A 117 1.67 -0.65 -21.98
N LYS A 118 2.11 0.39 -22.69
CA LYS A 118 3.51 0.79 -22.83
C LYS A 118 4.03 1.18 -21.45
N GLY A 119 4.67 0.25 -20.74
CA GLY A 119 5.25 0.52 -19.42
C GLY A 119 5.34 -0.70 -18.51
N ILE A 120 5.56 -0.44 -17.22
CA ILE A 120 5.65 -1.45 -16.17
C ILE A 120 4.24 -1.89 -15.79
N VAL A 121 3.91 -3.15 -16.07
CA VAL A 121 2.58 -3.72 -15.79
C VAL A 121 2.69 -4.78 -14.71
N HIS A 122 1.89 -4.63 -13.67
CA HIS A 122 1.76 -5.62 -12.61
C HIS A 122 0.33 -5.69 -12.11
N TYR A 123 -0.18 -6.91 -11.89
CA TYR A 123 -1.57 -7.12 -11.52
C TYR A 123 -1.67 -7.38 -10.02
N ILE A 124 -2.51 -6.63 -9.31
CA ILE A 124 -2.73 -6.80 -7.87
C ILE A 124 -3.87 -7.80 -7.65
N PRO A 125 -3.63 -8.94 -6.97
CA PRO A 125 -4.70 -9.85 -6.61
C PRO A 125 -5.61 -9.21 -5.57
N HIS A 126 -6.93 -9.28 -5.79
CA HIS A 126 -7.91 -8.74 -4.87
C HIS A 126 -8.45 -9.82 -3.92
N HIS A 127 -8.73 -9.46 -2.67
CA HIS A 127 -9.31 -10.36 -1.67
C HIS A 127 -10.48 -9.68 -0.94
N PRO A 128 -11.71 -10.20 -1.05
CA PRO A 128 -12.86 -9.63 -0.34
C PRO A 128 -12.78 -9.95 1.16
N VAL A 129 -12.92 -8.92 2.01
CA VAL A 129 -13.01 -9.06 3.47
C VAL A 129 -14.38 -8.59 3.94
N LYS A 130 -15.07 -9.44 4.72
CA LYS A 130 -16.35 -9.09 5.34
C LYS A 130 -16.08 -8.48 6.71
N LYS A 131 -16.57 -7.26 6.95
CA LYS A 131 -16.58 -6.66 8.28
C LYS A 131 -17.51 -7.48 9.18
N LYS A 132 -17.03 -7.84 10.38
CA LYS A 132 -17.83 -8.50 11.41
C LYS A 132 -18.77 -7.52 12.09
#